data_AF-A0A536MNN9-F1
#
_entry.id   AF-A0A536MNN9-F1
#
_cell.length_a   1.000
_cell.length_b   1.000
_cell.length_c   1.000
_cell.angle_alpha   90.00
_cell.angle_beta   90.00
_cell.angle_gamma   90.00
#
_symmetry.space_group_name_H-M   'P 1'
#
loop_
_entity.id
_entity.type
_entity.pdbx_description
1 polymer ?
#
loop_
_entity_poly.entity_id
_entity_poly.type
_entity_poly.pdbx_seq_one_letter_code
_entity_poly.pdbx_strand_id
1 'polypeptide(L)' 'LTAALNAQPAAKAMFQILSAPNRYAVLYRIQDAKRPETRARRIERFVAMLARGETIYAQRKVLSVS' A
#
# COMPACT_ATOMS: atom_id res chain seq x y z
N LEU A 1 -1.85 8.65 -4.44
CA LEU A 1 -1.06 7.60 -3.76
C LEU A 1 0.31 8.12 -3.31
N THR A 2 1.14 8.67 -4.22
CA THR A 2 2.49 9.18 -3.88
C THR A 2 2.50 10.14 -2.70
N ALA A 3 1.62 11.15 -2.67
CA ALA A 3 1.52 12.08 -1.55
C ALA A 3 1.22 11.36 -0.21
N ALA A 4 0.28 10.43 -0.21
CA ALA A 4 -0.08 9.66 0.99
C ALA A 4 1.05 8.72 1.45
N LEU A 5 1.82 8.15 0.53
CA LEU A 5 3.03 7.38 0.88
C LEU A 5 4.13 8.31 1.44
N ASN A 6 4.33 9.49 0.85
CA ASN A 6 5.31 10.45 1.37
C ASN A 6 4.96 10.95 2.79
N ALA A 7 3.67 11.07 3.11
CA ALA A 7 3.20 11.43 4.44
C ALA A 7 3.32 10.29 5.49
N GLN A 8 3.59 9.05 5.06
CA GLN A 8 3.72 7.88 5.95
C GLN A 8 4.98 7.07 5.61
N PRO A 9 6.15 7.41 6.21
CA PRO A 9 7.44 6.80 5.88
C PRO A 9 7.45 5.26 5.98
N ALA A 10 6.78 4.69 6.99
CA ALA A 10 6.71 3.23 7.14
C ALA A 10 5.98 2.56 5.96
N ALA A 11 4.85 3.15 5.53
CA ALA A 11 4.12 2.66 4.36
C ALA A 11 4.92 2.82 3.07
N LYS A 12 5.66 3.93 2.92
CA LYS A 12 6.55 4.15 1.76
C LYS A 12 7.63 3.08 1.68
N ALA A 13 8.30 2.82 2.80
CA ALA A 13 9.32 1.77 2.88
C ALA A 13 8.72 0.40 2.57
N MET A 14 7.52 0.09 3.08
CA MET A 14 6.86 -1.18 2.79
C MET A 14 6.49 -1.30 1.31
N PHE A 15 5.95 -0.23 0.72
CA PHE A 15 5.59 -0.17 -0.70
C PHE A 15 6.79 -0.42 -1.63
N GLN A 16 7.98 0.06 -1.25
CA GLN A 16 9.22 -0.14 -2.00
C GLN A 16 9.68 -1.60 -2.03
N ILE A 17 9.42 -2.37 -0.96
CA ILE A 17 9.83 -3.77 -0.86
C ILE A 17 8.74 -4.77 -1.27
N LEU A 18 7.54 -4.32 -1.66
CA LEU A 18 6.49 -5.19 -2.17
C LEU A 18 6.98 -6.03 -3.34
N SER A 19 6.57 -7.30 -3.33
CA SER A 19 6.66 -8.16 -4.50
C SER A 19 5.81 -7.60 -5.66
N ALA A 20 6.13 -7.97 -6.90
CA ALA A 20 5.37 -7.53 -8.06
C ALA A 20 3.86 -7.85 -7.95
N PRO A 21 3.41 -9.03 -7.49
CA PRO A 21 1.99 -9.31 -7.28
C PRO A 21 1.32 -8.38 -6.26
N ASN A 22 1.98 -8.10 -5.13
CA ASN A 22 1.43 -7.21 -4.12
C ASN A 22 1.37 -5.75 -4.62
N ARG A 23 2.42 -5.28 -5.30
CA ARG A 23 2.43 -3.93 -5.87
C ARG A 23 1.33 -3.76 -6.92
N TYR A 24 1.19 -4.71 -7.83
CA TYR A 24 0.11 -4.71 -8.81
C TYR A 24 -1.27 -4.70 -8.13
N ALA A 25 -1.46 -5.57 -7.14
CA ALA A 25 -2.72 -5.70 -6.41
C ALA A 25 -3.18 -4.41 -5.71
N VAL A 26 -2.25 -3.65 -5.11
CA VAL A 26 -2.53 -2.34 -4.51
C VAL A 26 -2.88 -1.32 -5.58
N LEU A 27 -2.04 -1.19 -6.61
CA LEU A 27 -2.23 -0.19 -7.68
C LEU A 27 -3.53 -0.42 -8.44
N TYR A 28 -3.80 -1.67 -8.84
CA TYR A 28 -5.02 -2.05 -9.54
C TYR A 28 -6.26 -1.73 -8.73
N ARG A 29 -6.32 -2.14 -7.46
CA ARG A 29 -7.48 -1.84 -6.59
C ARG A 29 -7.69 -0.35 -6.40
N ILE A 30 -6.63 0.47 -6.33
CA ILE A 30 -6.81 1.92 -6.26
C ILE A 30 -7.32 2.49 -7.59
N GLN A 31 -6.74 2.08 -8.72
CA GLN A 31 -7.06 2.61 -10.05
C GLN A 31 -8.45 2.20 -10.55
N ASP A 32 -8.88 0.97 -10.25
CA ASP A 32 -10.19 0.43 -10.62
C ASP A 32 -11.37 1.16 -9.92
N ALA A 33 -11.10 1.91 -8.84
CA ALA A 33 -12.12 2.72 -8.20
C ALA A 33 -12.59 3.87 -9.12
N LYS A 34 -13.80 3.71 -9.67
CA LYS A 34 -14.47 4.70 -10.54
C LYS A 34 -14.82 6.00 -9.81
N ARG A 35 -15.22 5.91 -8.53
CA ARG A 35 -15.60 7.09 -7.73
C ARG A 35 -14.38 7.67 -7.01
N PRO A 36 -14.18 9.01 -7.03
CA PRO A 36 -13.08 9.65 -6.32
C PRO A 36 -13.06 9.36 -4.82
N GLU A 37 -14.23 9.32 -4.15
CA GLU A 37 -14.28 9.06 -2.70
C GLU A 37 -13.82 7.63 -2.39
N THR A 38 -14.24 6.65 -3.21
CA THR A 38 -13.78 5.27 -3.08
C THR A 38 -12.28 5.16 -3.30
N ARG A 39 -11.73 5.90 -4.26
CA ARG A 39 -10.29 5.95 -4.53
C ARG A 39 -9.52 6.50 -3.32
N ALA A 40 -10.00 7.59 -2.73
CA ALA A 40 -9.41 8.17 -1.51
C ALA A 40 -9.43 7.16 -0.35
N ARG A 41 -10.58 6.55 -0.06
CA ARG A 41 -10.72 5.52 0.99
C ARG A 41 -9.80 4.31 0.77
N ARG A 42 -9.64 3.86 -0.48
CA ARG A 42 -8.71 2.77 -0.82
C ARG A 42 -7.26 3.18 -0.58
N ILE A 43 -6.87 4.40 -0.95
CA ILE A 43 -5.52 4.93 -0.67
C ILE A 43 -5.26 4.92 0.83
N GLU A 44 -6.16 5.49 1.64
CA GLU A 44 -6.04 5.51 3.10
C GLU A 44 -5.89 4.10 3.68
N ARG A 45 -6.79 3.19 3.28
CA ARG A 45 -6.77 1.79 3.72
C ARG A 45 -5.45 1.09 3.41
N PHE A 46 -4.96 1.21 2.17
CA PHE A 46 -3.72 0.53 1.78
C PHE A 46 -2.49 1.16 2.40
N VAL A 47 -2.46 2.49 2.57
CA VAL A 47 -1.36 3.16 3.28
C VAL A 47 -1.31 2.71 4.74
N ALA A 48 -2.46 2.63 5.43
CA ALA A 48 -2.52 2.13 6.81
C ALA A 48 -2.10 0.65 6.92
N MET A 49 -2.56 -0.21 6.01
CA MET A 49 -2.13 -1.61 5.91
C MET A 49 -0.60 -1.73 5.76
N LEU A 50 -0.02 -0.98 4.82
CA LEU A 50 1.42 -0.98 4.56
C LEU A 50 2.24 -0.40 5.72
N ALA A 51 1.70 0.60 6.43
CA ALA A 51 2.34 1.16 7.62
C ALA A 51 2.46 0.12 8.76
N ARG A 52 1.54 -0.84 8.83
CA ARG A 52 1.58 -1.97 9.76
C ARG A 52 2.44 -3.15 9.27
N GLY A 53 3.05 -3.02 8.10
CA GLY A 53 3.83 -4.07 7.49
C GLY A 53 3.00 -5.24 6.92
N GLU A 54 1.71 -5.02 6.68
CA GLU A 54 0.81 -6.02 6.10
C GLU A 54 0.81 -5.98 4.56
N THR A 55 0.45 -7.09 3.93
CA THR A 55 0.33 -7.23 2.47
C THR A 55 -0.93 -7.97 2.06
N ILE A 56 -1.36 -7.80 0.79
CA ILE A 56 -2.58 -8.45 0.26
C ILE A 56 -2.38 -9.95 0.12
N TYR A 57 -1.21 -10.34 -0.40
CA TYR A 57 -0.76 -11.72 -0.50
C TYR A 57 0.45 -11.90 0.41
N ALA A 58 0.55 -13.06 1.05
CA ALA A 58 1.70 -13.39 1.89
C ALA A 58 3.00 -13.21 1.10
N GLN A 59 3.97 -12.48 1.68
CA GLN A 59 5.31 -12.33 1.11
C GLN A 59 6.37 -12.55 2.18
N ARG A 60 7.50 -13.12 1.77
CA ARG A 60 8.60 -13.48 2.69
C ARG A 60 9.36 -12.26 3.22
N LYS A 61 9.42 -11.19 2.43
CA LYS A 61 10.11 -9.95 2.79
C LYS A 61 9.12 -9.00 3.48
N VAL A 62 9.26 -8.81 4.78
CA VAL A 62 8.53 -7.79 5.54
C VAL A 62 9.51 -6.81 6.13
N LEU A 63 9.08 -5.57 6.36
CA LEU A 63 9.88 -4.64 7.18
C LEU A 63 9.95 -5.23 8.58
N SER A 64 11.13 -5.68 8.98
CA SER A 64 11.41 -5.98 10.38
C SER A 64 11.53 -4.64 11.08
N VAL A 65 10.45 -4.21 11.74
CA VAL A 65 10.53 -3.07 12.65
C VAL A 65 11.33 -3.58 13.85
N SER A 66 12.54 -3.03 14.04
CA SER A 66 13.32 -3.23 15.27
C SER A 66 12.73 -2.39 16.39
#